data_AF-A0A2M7PVE7-F1
#
_entry.id   AF-A0A2M7PVE7-F1
#
_cell.length_a   1.000
_cell.length_b   1.000
_cell.length_c   1.000
_cell.angle_alpha   90.00
_cell.angle_beta   90.00
_cell.angle_gamma   90.00
#
_symmetry.space_group_name_H-M   'P 1'
#
loop_
_entity.id
_entity.type
_entity.pdbx_description
1 polymer ?
#
loop_
_entity_poly.entity_id
_entity_poly.type
_entity_poly.pdbx_seq_one_letter_code
_entity_poly.pdbx_strand_id
1 'polypeptide(L)'
;KKIVTFCPVNQADQVRDALFNAGAGHIGNYDSCSFNLPGTGTFRGNESTHPYVGKPEQLHHEAEIRIETIVPDYLVRKTIAALIQAHPYEEVAYDIYPLENTSNSIGSGMIGELPHTVSPIEFLTTVKNVLGCQHVKHNKLIDHQVTRVAVCGGSGSFLIGDAFRAKADVFVTGDVKYHEFYEHLGLMTIVDAGHFETEQGIKELLEGLITKKFPNFALRISKKNVNPVSFL
;
A
#
# COMPACT_ATOMS: atom_id res chain seq x y z
N LYS A 1 -10.67 -2.89 2.73
CA LYS A 1 -12.11 -2.87 3.09
C LYS A 1 -12.65 -4.29 3.04
N LYS A 2 -13.78 -4.59 3.69
CA LYS A 2 -14.50 -5.86 3.55
C LYS A 2 -15.77 -5.62 2.75
N ILE A 3 -16.00 -6.44 1.73
CA ILE A 3 -17.26 -6.47 0.99
C ILE A 3 -18.06 -7.66 1.50
N VAL A 4 -19.34 -7.44 1.73
CA VAL A 4 -20.33 -8.47 2.05
C VAL A 4 -21.45 -8.38 1.02
N THR A 5 -21.91 -9.50 0.49
CA THR A 5 -23.06 -9.55 -0.42
C THR A 5 -23.88 -10.82 -0.15
N PHE A 6 -25.08 -10.87 -0.71
CA PHE A 6 -26.07 -11.92 -0.46
C PHE A 6 -26.63 -12.37 -1.80
N CYS A 7 -26.53 -13.65 -2.10
CA CYS A 7 -27.01 -14.20 -3.38
C CYS A 7 -27.69 -15.56 -3.19
N PRO A 8 -28.55 -16.00 -4.13
CA PRO A 8 -29.13 -17.33 -4.07
C PRO A 8 -28.05 -18.42 -4.09
N VAL A 9 -28.31 -19.53 -3.40
CA VAL A 9 -27.35 -20.64 -3.24
C VAL A 9 -26.77 -21.11 -4.58
N ASN A 10 -27.60 -21.22 -5.61
CA ASN A 10 -27.20 -21.74 -6.92
C ASN A 10 -26.28 -20.78 -7.71
N GLN A 11 -26.20 -19.51 -7.33
CA GLN A 11 -25.37 -18.49 -7.99
C GLN A 11 -24.14 -18.11 -7.16
N ALA A 12 -23.96 -18.70 -5.97
CA ALA A 12 -22.88 -18.33 -5.06
C ALA A 12 -21.48 -18.51 -5.66
N ASP A 13 -21.24 -19.59 -6.42
CA ASP A 13 -19.95 -19.80 -7.09
C ASP A 13 -19.66 -18.72 -8.13
N GLN A 14 -20.63 -18.43 -9.01
CA GLN A 14 -20.49 -17.40 -10.04
C GLN A 14 -20.16 -16.02 -9.44
N VAL A 15 -20.84 -15.65 -8.35
CA VAL A 15 -20.59 -14.38 -7.66
C VAL A 15 -19.21 -14.36 -7.02
N ARG A 16 -18.79 -15.46 -6.37
CA ARG A 16 -17.43 -15.58 -5.80
C ARG A 16 -16.36 -15.41 -6.86
N ASP A 17 -16.47 -16.14 -7.96
CA ASP A 17 -15.49 -16.09 -9.05
C ASP A 17 -15.37 -14.69 -9.64
N ALA A 18 -16.48 -13.97 -9.79
CA ALA A 18 -16.47 -12.57 -10.25
C ALA A 18 -15.73 -11.65 -9.28
N LEU A 19 -15.94 -11.79 -7.97
CA LEU A 19 -15.23 -11.03 -6.95
C LEU A 19 -13.72 -11.33 -6.98
N PHE A 20 -13.33 -12.60 -7.09
CA PHE A 20 -11.93 -13.01 -7.11
C PHE A 20 -11.21 -12.57 -8.37
N ASN A 21 -11.82 -12.72 -9.55
CA ASN A 21 -11.28 -12.23 -10.82
C ASN A 21 -11.12 -10.69 -10.83
N ALA A 22 -11.94 -9.98 -10.06
CA ALA A 22 -11.79 -8.54 -9.88
C ALA A 22 -10.61 -8.16 -8.96
N GLY A 23 -10.09 -9.10 -8.17
CA GLY A 23 -8.94 -8.98 -7.28
C GLY A 23 -9.30 -8.93 -5.79
N ALA A 24 -10.53 -9.29 -5.41
CA ALA A 24 -10.88 -9.49 -4.00
C ALA A 24 -10.32 -10.84 -3.49
N GLY A 25 -10.19 -10.97 -2.18
CA GLY A 25 -9.78 -12.23 -1.55
C GLY A 25 -8.30 -12.58 -1.69
N HIS A 26 -7.43 -11.66 -2.12
CA HIS A 26 -5.98 -11.84 -2.07
C HIS A 26 -5.41 -11.45 -0.71
N ILE A 27 -4.81 -12.40 -0.01
CA ILE A 27 -4.18 -12.20 1.30
C ILE A 27 -2.84 -12.96 1.34
N GLY A 28 -1.73 -12.23 1.32
CA GLY A 28 -0.40 -12.84 1.30
C GLY A 28 -0.22 -13.75 0.08
N ASN A 29 0.08 -15.03 0.33
CA ASN A 29 0.27 -16.05 -0.71
C ASN A 29 -1.02 -16.82 -1.07
N TYR A 30 -2.18 -16.37 -0.59
CA TYR A 30 -3.47 -16.99 -0.84
C TYR A 30 -4.34 -16.09 -1.72
N ASP A 31 -5.10 -16.71 -2.61
CA ASP A 31 -6.14 -16.08 -3.41
C ASP A 31 -7.51 -16.65 -3.07
N SER A 32 -8.56 -16.09 -3.66
CA SER A 32 -9.92 -16.62 -3.57
C SER A 32 -10.46 -16.74 -2.13
N CYS A 33 -9.93 -15.93 -1.21
CA CYS A 33 -10.33 -15.94 0.20
C CYS A 33 -11.72 -15.31 0.36
N SER A 34 -12.70 -16.10 0.79
CA SER A 34 -14.00 -15.62 1.25
C SER A 34 -14.51 -16.46 2.42
N PHE A 35 -15.38 -15.88 3.23
CA PHE A 35 -16.18 -16.61 4.20
C PHE A 35 -17.64 -16.62 3.73
N ASN A 36 -18.33 -17.73 3.96
CA ASN A 36 -19.65 -17.99 3.40
C ASN A 36 -20.56 -18.54 4.49
N LEU A 37 -21.75 -17.96 4.62
CA LEU A 37 -22.74 -18.38 5.61
C LEU A 37 -24.12 -18.51 4.95
N PRO A 38 -24.77 -19.68 5.02
CA PRO A 38 -26.15 -19.81 4.56
C PRO A 38 -27.10 -19.03 5.48
N GLY A 39 -28.14 -18.46 4.89
CA GLY A 39 -29.17 -17.70 5.58
C GLY A 39 -30.46 -17.62 4.78
N THR A 40 -31.39 -16.83 5.30
CA THR A 40 -32.67 -16.57 4.62
C THR A 40 -32.81 -15.07 4.41
N GLY A 41 -32.84 -14.66 3.14
CA GLY A 41 -33.17 -13.31 2.72
C GLY A 41 -34.68 -13.13 2.69
N THR A 42 -35.16 -11.93 3.04
CA THR A 42 -36.57 -11.58 2.93
C THR A 42 -36.73 -10.25 2.22
N PHE A 43 -37.61 -10.21 1.23
CA PHE A 43 -37.89 -8.98 0.50
C PHE A 43 -39.31 -8.99 -0.07
N ARG A 44 -39.82 -7.80 -0.36
CA ARG A 44 -41.09 -7.60 -1.05
C ARG A 44 -40.90 -6.51 -2.09
N GLY A 45 -40.94 -6.90 -3.36
CA GLY A 45 -40.89 -5.96 -4.48
C GLY A 45 -42.18 -5.14 -4.58
N ASN A 46 -42.10 -3.98 -5.23
CA ASN A 46 -43.28 -3.21 -5.64
C ASN A 46 -43.83 -3.73 -7.00
N GLU A 47 -44.91 -3.15 -7.49
CA GLU A 47 -45.56 -3.51 -8.76
C GLU A 47 -44.64 -3.47 -9.99
N SER A 48 -43.58 -2.65 -9.97
CA SER A 48 -42.64 -2.46 -11.09
C SER A 48 -41.43 -3.39 -11.05
N THR A 49 -41.33 -4.26 -10.04
CA THR A 49 -40.18 -5.18 -9.89
C THR A 49 -40.28 -6.37 -10.85
N HIS A 50 -39.13 -6.82 -11.36
CA HIS A 50 -39.01 -8.06 -12.12
C HIS A 50 -38.07 -9.01 -11.36
N PRO A 51 -38.48 -9.48 -10.17
CA PRO A 51 -37.57 -10.19 -9.29
C PRO A 51 -37.15 -11.51 -9.94
N TYR A 52 -35.86 -11.82 -9.84
CA TYR A 52 -35.30 -13.09 -10.29
C TYR A 52 -35.96 -14.30 -9.60
N VAL A 53 -36.34 -14.14 -8.32
CA VAL A 53 -37.11 -15.10 -7.52
C VAL A 53 -38.22 -14.40 -6.73
N GLY A 54 -39.36 -15.06 -6.56
CA GLY A 54 -40.53 -14.50 -5.89
C GLY A 54 -41.53 -13.83 -6.85
N LYS A 55 -42.47 -13.05 -6.30
CA LYS A 55 -43.51 -12.33 -7.05
C LYS A 55 -43.62 -10.88 -6.57
N PRO A 56 -43.93 -9.92 -7.46
CA PRO A 56 -44.24 -8.55 -7.07
C PRO A 56 -45.31 -8.47 -5.98
N GLU A 57 -45.17 -7.49 -5.08
CA GLU A 57 -46.07 -7.20 -3.96
C GLU A 57 -46.25 -8.30 -2.91
N GLN A 58 -45.55 -9.44 -3.04
CA GLN A 58 -45.60 -10.54 -2.10
C GLN A 58 -44.29 -10.62 -1.30
N LEU A 59 -44.40 -10.88 0.01
CA LEU A 59 -43.22 -11.17 0.83
C LEU A 59 -42.64 -12.52 0.39
N HIS A 60 -41.39 -12.50 -0.05
CA HIS A 60 -40.64 -13.68 -0.46
C HIS A 60 -39.56 -14.00 0.56
N HIS A 61 -39.31 -15.29 0.75
CA HIS A 61 -38.22 -15.82 1.57
C HIS A 61 -37.33 -16.66 0.66
N GLU A 62 -36.06 -16.29 0.53
CA GLU A 62 -35.12 -16.98 -0.34
C GLU A 62 -33.96 -17.57 0.48
N ALA A 63 -33.51 -18.77 0.12
CA ALA A 63 -32.28 -19.33 0.66
C ALA A 63 -31.08 -18.64 0.00
N GLU A 64 -30.28 -17.96 0.80
CA GLU A 64 -29.16 -17.16 0.30
C GLU A 64 -27.84 -17.53 0.99
N ILE A 65 -26.73 -17.22 0.33
CA ILE A 65 -25.39 -17.26 0.90
C ILE A 65 -24.94 -15.82 1.14
N ARG A 66 -24.64 -15.50 2.39
CA ARG A 66 -23.84 -14.33 2.74
C ARG A 66 -22.39 -14.63 2.36
N ILE A 67 -21.88 -13.95 1.35
CA ILE A 67 -20.48 -14.03 0.90
C ILE A 67 -19.76 -12.80 1.44
N GLU A 68 -18.61 -13.00 2.08
CA GLU A 68 -17.79 -11.90 2.56
C GLU A 68 -16.31 -12.09 2.24
N THR A 69 -15.67 -11.03 1.75
CA THR A 69 -14.27 -11.06 1.31
C THR A 69 -13.58 -9.71 1.54
N ILE A 70 -12.26 -9.73 1.71
CA ILE A 70 -11.44 -8.52 1.84
C ILE A 70 -11.02 -8.03 0.45
N VAL A 71 -10.92 -6.71 0.30
CA VAL A 71 -10.47 -6.06 -0.94
C VAL A 71 -9.60 -4.85 -0.63
N PRO A 72 -8.49 -4.63 -1.36
CA PRO A 72 -7.73 -3.39 -1.32
C PRO A 72 -8.59 -2.20 -1.75
N ASP A 73 -8.38 -1.02 -1.14
CA ASP A 73 -9.24 0.15 -1.38
C ASP A 73 -9.33 0.55 -2.86
N TYR A 74 -8.20 0.53 -3.57
CA TYR A 74 -8.12 0.88 -4.99
C TYR A 74 -8.85 -0.11 -5.92
N LEU A 75 -9.20 -1.32 -5.45
CA LEU A 75 -9.95 -2.32 -6.21
C LEU A 75 -11.44 -2.34 -5.90
N VAL A 76 -11.91 -1.60 -4.90
CA VAL A 76 -13.32 -1.64 -4.45
C VAL A 76 -14.27 -1.34 -5.60
N ARG A 77 -14.05 -0.26 -6.35
CA ARG A 77 -14.94 0.12 -7.46
C ARG A 77 -15.01 -0.96 -8.55
N LYS A 78 -13.85 -1.51 -8.94
CA LYS A 78 -13.77 -2.59 -9.92
C LYS A 78 -14.50 -3.85 -9.43
N THR A 79 -14.34 -4.18 -8.15
CA THR A 79 -14.95 -5.36 -7.52
C THR A 79 -16.46 -5.23 -7.42
N ILE A 80 -16.98 -4.07 -7.04
CA ILE A 80 -18.43 -3.83 -7.00
C ILE A 80 -19.04 -3.86 -8.40
N ALA A 81 -18.37 -3.31 -9.42
CA ALA A 81 -18.84 -3.42 -10.80
C ALA A 81 -18.93 -4.89 -11.26
N ALA A 82 -17.91 -5.69 -10.95
CA ALA A 82 -17.91 -7.12 -11.26
C ALA A 82 -19.00 -7.89 -10.49
N LEU A 83 -19.21 -7.56 -9.20
CA LEU A 83 -20.29 -8.10 -8.40
C LEU A 83 -21.64 -7.84 -9.05
N ILE A 84 -21.96 -6.58 -9.34
CA ILE A 84 -23.26 -6.17 -9.92
C ILE A 84 -23.48 -6.87 -11.26
N GLN A 85 -22.46 -6.95 -12.11
CA GLN A 85 -22.56 -7.60 -13.41
C GLN A 85 -22.81 -9.11 -13.32
N ALA A 86 -22.23 -9.78 -12.32
CA ALA A 86 -22.33 -11.22 -12.16
C ALA A 86 -23.53 -11.67 -11.31
N HIS A 87 -24.18 -10.75 -10.62
CA HIS A 87 -25.28 -11.07 -9.71
C HIS A 87 -26.59 -11.34 -10.47
N PRO A 88 -27.42 -12.32 -10.05
CA PRO A 88 -28.69 -12.61 -10.72
C PRO A 88 -29.78 -11.57 -10.47
N TYR A 89 -29.70 -10.82 -9.36
CA TYR A 89 -30.69 -9.80 -9.02
C TYR A 89 -30.43 -8.49 -9.75
N GLU A 90 -31.51 -7.82 -10.14
CA GLU A 90 -31.48 -6.48 -10.75
C GLU A 90 -30.88 -5.44 -9.81
N GLU A 91 -31.29 -5.50 -8.53
CA GLU A 91 -30.81 -4.64 -7.46
C GLU A 91 -30.02 -5.48 -6.46
N VAL A 92 -28.70 -5.28 -6.42
CA VAL A 92 -27.77 -6.12 -5.65
C VAL A 92 -27.54 -5.53 -4.27
N ALA A 93 -27.89 -6.29 -3.23
CA ALA A 93 -27.57 -5.94 -1.85
C ALA A 93 -26.10 -6.25 -1.52
N TYR A 94 -25.37 -5.24 -1.06
CA TYR A 94 -24.01 -5.41 -0.55
C TYR A 94 -23.66 -4.34 0.49
N ASP A 95 -22.76 -4.69 1.39
CA ASP A 95 -22.19 -3.80 2.40
C ASP A 95 -20.69 -3.63 2.18
N ILE A 96 -20.19 -2.44 2.48
CA ILE A 96 -18.75 -2.15 2.50
C ILE A 96 -18.36 -1.70 3.90
N TYR A 97 -17.59 -2.54 4.58
CA TYR A 97 -17.05 -2.22 5.90
C TYR A 97 -15.64 -1.63 5.78
N PRO A 98 -15.38 -0.48 6.44
CA PRO A 98 -14.01 -0.05 6.68
C PRO A 98 -13.33 -1.08 7.57
N LEU A 99 -12.04 -1.28 7.34
CA LEU A 99 -11.21 -2.18 8.12
C LEU A 99 -9.94 -1.42 8.50
N GLU A 100 -9.43 -1.67 9.70
CA GLU A 100 -8.13 -1.17 10.18
C GLU A 100 -6.97 -2.09 9.79
N ASN A 101 -7.26 -3.18 9.06
CA ASN A 101 -6.24 -4.07 8.54
C ASN A 101 -5.20 -3.29 7.72
N THR A 102 -3.94 -3.38 8.14
CA THR A 102 -2.80 -2.81 7.43
C THR A 102 -2.17 -3.85 6.51
N SER A 103 -1.61 -3.39 5.39
CA SER A 103 -0.76 -4.23 4.56
C SER A 103 0.68 -4.10 5.03
N ASN A 104 1.32 -5.22 5.38
CA ASN A 104 2.75 -5.22 5.73
C ASN A 104 3.66 -4.94 4.52
N SER A 105 3.11 -4.92 3.31
CA SER A 105 3.86 -4.68 2.06
C SER A 105 3.86 -3.24 1.59
N ILE A 106 3.17 -2.33 2.29
CA ILE A 106 3.04 -0.93 1.87
C ILE A 106 3.26 -0.04 3.09
N GLY A 107 4.11 0.97 2.93
CA GLY A 107 4.40 1.95 3.96
C GLY A 107 5.30 3.05 3.43
N SER A 108 5.66 3.98 4.31
CA SER A 108 6.64 5.01 4.03
C SER A 108 8.03 4.54 4.47
N GLY A 109 9.02 4.69 3.60
CA GLY A 109 10.38 4.24 3.86
C GLY A 109 10.57 2.73 3.79
N MET A 110 11.82 2.30 3.98
CA MET A 110 12.26 0.91 3.96
C MET A 110 13.28 0.68 5.06
N ILE A 111 13.37 -0.54 5.57
CA ILE A 111 14.42 -0.97 6.50
C ILE A 111 15.05 -2.26 5.99
N GLY A 112 16.37 -2.37 6.15
CA GLY A 112 17.13 -3.55 5.76
C GLY A 112 18.43 -3.67 6.52
N GLU A 113 19.18 -4.72 6.20
CA GLU A 113 20.49 -4.99 6.78
C GLU A 113 21.56 -4.98 5.70
N LEU A 114 22.73 -4.43 6.04
CA LEU A 114 23.90 -4.45 5.18
C LEU A 114 24.47 -5.87 5.12
N PRO A 115 25.00 -6.32 3.96
CA PRO A 115 25.65 -7.63 3.85
C PRO A 115 26.84 -7.80 4.81
N HIS A 116 27.54 -6.71 5.09
CA HIS A 116 28.66 -6.65 6.02
C HIS A 116 28.53 -5.38 6.87
N THR A 117 28.86 -5.50 8.16
CA THR A 117 28.83 -4.37 9.09
C THR A 117 29.96 -3.40 8.76
N VAL A 118 29.68 -2.10 8.77
CA VAL A 118 30.65 -1.04 8.43
C VAL A 118 30.67 0.06 9.48
N SER A 119 31.74 0.85 9.51
CA SER A 119 31.80 1.96 10.46
C SER A 119 30.78 3.06 10.11
N PRO A 120 30.28 3.85 11.08
CA PRO A 120 29.33 4.92 10.79
C PRO A 120 29.84 5.92 9.74
N ILE A 121 31.11 6.30 9.80
CA ILE A 121 31.72 7.23 8.82
C ILE A 121 31.79 6.63 7.42
N GLU A 122 32.16 5.35 7.30
CA GLU A 122 32.19 4.64 6.02
C GLU A 122 30.78 4.54 5.41
N PHE A 123 29.77 4.25 6.24
CA PHE A 123 28.39 4.22 5.79
C PHE A 123 27.92 5.59 5.29
N LEU A 124 28.14 6.66 6.06
CA LEU A 124 27.78 8.03 5.65
C LEU A 124 28.52 8.47 4.39
N THR A 125 29.77 8.05 4.20
CA THR A 125 30.55 8.29 2.97
C THR A 125 29.90 7.59 1.78
N THR A 126 29.42 6.35 1.99
CA THR A 126 28.69 5.60 0.97
C THR A 126 27.38 6.28 0.62
N VAL A 127 26.58 6.71 1.60
CA VAL A 127 25.34 7.46 1.38
C VAL A 127 25.60 8.72 0.54
N LYS A 128 26.60 9.51 0.93
CA LYS A 128 27.00 10.72 0.21
C LYS A 128 27.33 10.43 -1.26
N ASN A 129 28.12 9.38 -1.52
CA ASN A 129 28.57 9.04 -2.87
C ASN A 129 27.44 8.46 -3.73
N VAL A 130 26.62 7.56 -3.18
CA VAL A 130 25.52 6.89 -3.90
C VAL A 130 24.43 7.88 -4.29
N LEU A 131 24.09 8.81 -3.39
CA LEU A 131 23.07 9.82 -3.63
C LEU A 131 23.61 11.08 -4.35
N GLY A 132 24.93 11.16 -4.56
CA GLY A 132 25.57 12.33 -5.16
C GLY A 132 25.47 13.60 -4.32
N CYS A 133 25.34 13.47 -2.99
CA CYS A 133 25.22 14.60 -2.08
C CYS A 133 26.54 15.37 -1.99
N GLN A 134 26.48 16.70 -1.98
CA GLN A 134 27.67 17.52 -1.70
C GLN A 134 28.12 17.40 -0.24
N HIS A 135 27.16 17.29 0.67
CA HIS A 135 27.38 17.00 2.08
C HIS A 135 26.20 16.20 2.65
N VAL A 136 26.40 15.62 3.82
CA VAL A 136 25.34 15.03 4.63
C VAL A 136 25.42 15.65 6.02
N LYS A 137 24.28 15.97 6.64
CA LYS A 137 24.21 16.39 8.04
C LYS A 137 23.84 15.18 8.88
N HIS A 138 24.37 15.08 10.09
CA HIS A 138 24.02 13.98 10.98
C HIS A 138 24.02 14.42 12.45
N ASN A 139 23.28 13.69 13.31
CA ASN A 139 23.39 13.84 14.75
C ASN A 139 24.64 13.09 15.29
N LYS A 140 24.71 12.85 16.61
CA LYS A 140 25.79 12.06 17.19
C LYS A 140 25.88 10.67 16.52
N LEU A 141 27.10 10.32 16.09
CA LEU A 141 27.37 8.98 15.57
C LEU A 141 27.19 7.94 16.66
N ILE A 142 26.62 6.80 16.29
CA ILE A 142 26.60 5.61 17.16
C ILE A 142 28.02 5.11 17.42
N ASP A 143 28.22 4.49 18.59
CA ASP A 143 29.54 4.02 19.04
C ASP A 143 29.81 2.55 18.63
N HIS A 144 29.01 1.98 17.73
CA HIS A 144 29.16 0.62 17.20
C HIS A 144 29.05 0.58 15.66
N GLN A 145 29.26 -0.61 15.08
CA GLN A 145 29.17 -0.82 13.64
C GLN A 145 27.72 -0.69 13.15
N VAL A 146 27.53 -0.18 11.94
CA VAL A 146 26.26 -0.08 11.23
C VAL A 146 25.96 -1.41 10.56
N THR A 147 24.78 -1.96 10.85
CA THR A 147 24.24 -3.17 10.21
C THR A 147 22.85 -2.88 9.67
N ARG A 148 21.96 -2.35 10.50
CA ARG A 148 20.55 -2.15 10.17
C ARG A 148 20.29 -0.71 9.81
N VAL A 149 19.75 -0.47 8.62
CA VAL A 149 19.56 0.87 8.06
C VAL A 149 18.10 1.05 7.69
N ALA A 150 17.50 2.14 8.17
CA ALA A 150 16.22 2.63 7.69
C ALA A 150 16.43 3.80 6.73
N VAL A 151 15.61 3.90 5.70
CA VAL A 151 15.67 4.97 4.68
C VAL A 151 14.26 5.48 4.37
N CYS A 152 14.12 6.77 4.15
CA CYS A 152 12.92 7.38 3.57
C CYS A 152 13.33 8.56 2.70
N GLY A 153 12.94 8.57 1.43
CA GLY A 153 13.19 9.72 0.55
C GLY A 153 12.38 10.94 0.98
N GLY A 154 12.87 12.13 0.61
CA GLY A 154 12.19 13.40 0.87
C GLY A 154 12.13 13.76 2.36
N SER A 155 11.02 14.34 2.81
CA SER A 155 10.82 14.77 4.21
C SER A 155 10.28 13.64 5.09
N GLY A 156 11.16 12.69 5.43
CA GLY A 156 10.86 11.48 6.20
C GLY A 156 11.00 11.59 7.72
N SER A 157 11.21 12.77 8.30
CA SER A 157 11.42 12.95 9.75
C SER A 157 10.32 12.34 10.63
N PHE A 158 9.09 12.27 10.14
CA PHE A 158 7.97 11.65 10.85
C PHE A 158 8.17 10.16 11.16
N LEU A 159 9.14 9.50 10.51
CA LEU A 159 9.51 8.10 10.72
C LEU A 159 10.69 7.90 11.67
N ILE A 160 11.27 8.95 12.27
CA ILE A 160 12.41 8.81 13.19
C ILE A 160 12.08 7.82 14.33
N GLY A 161 10.91 7.97 14.95
CA GLY A 161 10.45 7.06 15.99
C GLY A 161 10.19 5.63 15.49
N ASP A 162 9.68 5.48 14.26
CA ASP A 162 9.47 4.17 13.62
C ASP A 162 10.78 3.46 13.33
N ALA A 163 11.76 4.16 12.76
CA ALA A 163 13.10 3.66 12.49
C ALA A 163 13.78 3.19 13.78
N PHE A 164 13.67 3.98 14.86
CA PHE A 164 14.21 3.62 16.16
C PHE A 164 13.52 2.39 16.77
N ARG A 165 12.19 2.31 16.74
CA ARG A 165 11.44 1.12 17.19
C ARG A 165 11.80 -0.12 16.38
N ALA A 166 12.07 0.07 15.10
CA ALA A 166 12.57 -0.96 14.21
C ALA A 166 14.08 -1.22 14.42
N LYS A 167 14.73 -0.67 15.45
CA LYS A 167 16.13 -0.90 15.80
C LYS A 167 17.11 -0.60 14.66
N ALA A 168 16.83 0.43 13.87
CA ALA A 168 17.81 0.93 12.92
C ALA A 168 19.01 1.53 13.66
N ASP A 169 20.21 1.24 13.16
CA ASP A 169 21.45 1.86 13.60
C ASP A 169 21.58 3.26 12.98
N VAL A 170 21.14 3.39 11.73
CA VAL A 170 21.14 4.64 10.97
C VAL A 170 19.78 4.84 10.28
N PHE A 171 19.25 6.05 10.35
CA PHE A 171 18.08 6.48 9.59
C PHE A 171 18.48 7.58 8.59
N VAL A 172 18.29 7.33 7.29
CA VAL A 172 18.62 8.27 6.21
C VAL A 172 17.35 8.88 5.63
N THR A 173 17.26 10.21 5.62
CA THR A 173 16.15 10.98 5.05
C THR A 173 16.63 12.35 4.54
N GLY A 174 15.73 13.19 4.03
CA GLY A 174 15.93 14.62 3.86
C GLY A 174 15.10 15.46 4.85
N ASP A 175 15.34 16.78 4.83
CA ASP A 175 14.59 17.83 5.55
C ASP A 175 14.49 17.65 7.08
N VAL A 176 15.55 17.18 7.72
CA VAL A 176 15.59 17.03 9.18
C VAL A 176 15.75 18.39 9.84
N LYS A 177 14.84 18.71 10.77
CA LYS A 177 14.85 19.97 11.53
C LYS A 177 15.82 19.88 12.69
N TYR A 178 16.27 21.05 13.15
CA TYR A 178 17.25 21.17 14.24
C TYR A 178 16.91 20.34 15.49
N HIS A 179 15.66 20.42 15.96
CA HIS A 179 15.24 19.69 17.16
C HIS A 179 15.14 18.17 16.96
N GLU A 180 14.86 17.73 15.73
CA GLU A 180 14.74 16.30 15.39
C GLU A 180 16.12 15.61 15.48
N PHE A 181 17.22 16.32 15.24
CA PHE A 181 18.57 15.76 15.45
C PHE A 181 18.89 15.38 16.91
N TYR A 182 18.15 15.91 17.89
CA TYR A 182 18.33 15.52 19.29
C TYR A 182 17.63 14.20 19.65
N GLU A 183 16.75 13.69 18.78
CA GLU A 183 16.08 12.43 19.01
C GLU A 183 17.08 11.26 18.96
N HIS A 184 16.93 10.32 19.89
CA HIS A 184 17.73 9.09 19.98
C HIS A 184 19.25 9.29 19.92
N LEU A 185 19.74 10.43 20.43
CA LEU A 185 21.13 10.84 20.32
C LEU A 185 22.12 9.78 20.84
N GLY A 186 23.00 9.29 19.95
CA GLY A 186 23.98 8.25 20.26
C GLY A 186 23.42 6.83 20.33
N LEU A 187 22.11 6.65 20.18
CA LEU A 187 21.45 5.35 20.08
C LEU A 187 21.11 4.97 18.63
N MET A 188 20.82 5.98 17.80
CA MET A 188 20.63 5.85 16.35
C MET A 188 21.17 7.11 15.67
N THR A 189 21.90 6.93 14.58
CA THR A 189 22.38 8.07 13.79
C THR A 189 21.30 8.50 12.80
N ILE A 190 20.85 9.75 12.92
CA ILE A 190 19.94 10.38 11.97
C ILE A 190 20.80 11.11 10.94
N VAL A 191 20.55 10.86 9.66
CA VAL A 191 21.26 11.45 8.53
C VAL A 191 20.28 12.22 7.66
N ASP A 192 20.56 13.50 7.46
CA ASP A 192 19.92 14.33 6.44
C ASP A 192 20.83 14.40 5.22
N ALA A 193 20.41 13.68 4.17
CA ALA A 193 21.09 13.59 2.89
C ALA A 193 20.48 14.52 1.82
N GLY A 194 19.56 15.41 2.19
CA GLY A 194 18.86 16.31 1.28
C GLY A 194 17.60 15.70 0.65
N HIS A 195 16.56 16.52 0.52
CA HIS A 195 15.28 16.09 -0.07
C HIS A 195 15.44 15.70 -1.53
N PHE A 196 16.11 16.56 -2.31
CA PHE A 196 16.24 16.36 -3.75
C PHE A 196 17.08 15.12 -4.08
N GLU A 197 18.21 14.96 -3.39
CA GLU A 197 19.19 13.89 -3.59
C GLU A 197 18.58 12.52 -3.29
N THR A 198 17.84 12.40 -2.19
CA THR A 198 17.20 11.14 -1.78
C THR A 198 16.08 10.67 -2.72
N GLU A 199 15.55 11.56 -3.58
CA GLU A 199 14.49 11.24 -4.53
C GLU A 199 14.95 11.09 -5.98
N GLN A 200 16.23 11.34 -6.30
CA GLN A 200 16.68 11.36 -7.70
C GLN A 200 16.43 10.04 -8.43
N GLY A 201 16.62 8.89 -7.76
CA GLY A 201 16.45 7.57 -8.38
C GLY A 201 15.00 7.20 -8.77
N ILE A 202 14.00 8.01 -8.41
CA ILE A 202 12.59 7.76 -8.74
C ILE A 202 12.36 7.84 -10.25
N LYS A 203 13.06 8.74 -10.96
CA LYS A 203 12.85 8.94 -12.39
C LYS A 203 13.21 7.70 -13.20
N GLU A 204 14.36 7.10 -12.91
CA GLU A 204 14.86 5.89 -13.56
C GLU A 204 13.99 4.68 -13.18
N LEU A 205 13.54 4.59 -11.92
CA LEU A 205 12.60 3.56 -11.49
C LEU A 205 11.28 3.63 -12.28
N LEU A 206 10.71 4.83 -12.39
CA LEU A 206 9.47 5.05 -13.15
C LEU A 206 9.67 4.77 -14.64
N GLU A 207 10.77 5.21 -15.24
CA GLU A 207 11.10 4.90 -16.63
C GLU A 207 11.14 3.38 -16.85
N GLY A 208 11.82 2.62 -16.00
CA GLY A 208 11.89 1.17 -16.09
C GLY A 208 10.51 0.51 -15.99
N LEU A 209 9.68 0.94 -15.04
CA LEU A 209 8.32 0.42 -14.83
C LEU A 209 7.39 0.74 -16.01
N ILE A 210 7.43 1.98 -16.52
CA ILE A 210 6.57 2.42 -17.61
C ILE A 210 7.02 1.77 -18.92
N THR A 211 8.33 1.69 -19.20
CA THR A 211 8.87 1.01 -20.39
C THR A 211 8.42 -0.43 -20.45
N LYS A 212 8.47 -1.15 -19.31
CA LYS A 212 8.05 -2.55 -19.23
C LYS A 212 6.54 -2.73 -19.48
N LYS A 213 5.71 -1.79 -19.02
CA LYS A 213 4.24 -1.86 -19.19
C LYS A 213 3.75 -1.33 -20.54
N PHE A 214 4.45 -0.35 -21.11
CA PHE A 214 4.05 0.38 -22.30
C PHE A 214 5.22 0.47 -23.30
N PRO A 215 5.60 -0.67 -23.93
CA PRO A 215 6.82 -0.75 -24.74
C PRO A 215 6.77 0.09 -26.03
N ASN A 216 5.58 0.52 -26.45
CA ASN A 216 5.36 1.18 -27.74
C ASN A 216 5.51 2.71 -27.71
N PHE A 217 5.78 3.30 -26.54
CA PHE A 217 5.93 4.76 -26.40
C PHE A 217 7.37 5.12 -26.05
N ALA A 218 7.90 6.14 -26.72
CA ALA A 218 9.20 6.71 -26.38
C ALA A 218 9.06 7.58 -25.12
N LEU A 219 9.58 7.09 -24.00
CA LEU A 219 9.65 7.85 -22.75
C LEU A 219 10.79 8.88 -22.81
N ARG A 220 10.62 9.96 -22.06
CA ARG A 220 11.63 11.02 -21.91
C ARG A 220 11.75 11.41 -20.45
N ILE A 221 12.93 11.20 -19.86
CA ILE A 221 13.26 11.71 -18.54
C ILE A 221 13.64 13.19 -18.65
N SER A 222 13.11 14.01 -17.74
CA SER A 222 13.51 15.42 -17.62
C SER A 222 14.97 15.52 -17.17
N LYS A 223 15.78 16.20 -17.98
CA LYS A 223 17.19 16.52 -17.67
C LYS A 223 17.37 17.81 -16.88
N LYS A 224 16.28 18.54 -16.60
CA LYS A 224 16.34 19.81 -15.88
C LYS A 224 16.61 19.52 -14.40
N ASN A 225 17.69 20.08 -13.86
CA ASN A 225 17.89 20.14 -12.42
C ASN A 225 16.93 21.21 -11.86
N VAL A 226 16.11 20.80 -10.89
CA VAL A 226 15.11 21.65 -10.23
C VAL A 226 15.36 21.73 -8.72
N ASN A 227 16.54 21.35 -8.25
CA ASN A 227 16.92 21.52 -6.85
C ASN A 227 16.96 23.03 -6.52
N PRO A 228 16.09 23.53 -5.62
CA PRO A 228 16.11 24.94 -5.23
C PRO A 228 17.24 25.25 -4.22
N VAL A 229 17.86 24.22 -3.64
CA VAL A 229 18.90 24.36 -2.62
C VAL A 229 20.27 24.44 -3.31
N SER A 230 21.07 25.43 -2.90
CA SER A 230 22.45 25.61 -3.34
C SER A 230 23.36 25.67 -2.12
N PHE A 231 24.60 25.23 -2.30
CA PHE A 231 25.60 25.15 -1.24
C PHE A 231 26.78 26.04 -1.60
N LEU A 232 27.42 26.64 -0.59
CA LEU A 232 28.65 27.45 -0.70
C LEU A 232 29.85 26.66 -0.20
#